data_AF-C5J0G0-F1
#
_entry.id   AF-C5J0G0-F1
#
_cell.length_a   1.000
_cell.length_b   1.000
_cell.length_c   1.000
_cell.angle_alpha   90.00
_cell.angle_beta   90.00
_cell.angle_gamma   90.00
#
_symmetry.space_group_name_H-M   'P 1'
#
loop_
_entity.id
_entity.type
_entity.pdbx_description
1 polymer ?
#
loop_
_entity_poly.entity_id
_entity_poly.type
_entity_poly.pdbx_seq_one_letter_code
_entity_poly.pdbx_strand_id
1 'polypeptide(L)'
;MTSTPTRLPQKEASRLLLRTSVLDSMRELSTERDWSEVTLTVLAKHAGVSRQTLYNEFGSRQGLAEAYALRLADGFVDAVDEAMVANDGRAVEALTAGFGSFFASSATDPLVISLLTGEAKPDLLRLITTDSAVIIERASSRLAESFQRGWIQASPADAGILARAIARLGLSYISMPPESEASVAEDLGTLLGPFIDVAREGRAVEGRAGEGV
;
A
#
# COMPACT_ATOMS: atom_id res chain seq x y z
N MET A 1 -3.86 31.84 3.28
CA MET A 1 -4.82 31.34 4.30
C MET A 1 -4.19 30.12 4.94
N THR A 2 -3.64 30.26 6.14
CA THR A 2 -3.05 29.16 6.92
C THR A 2 -4.18 28.23 7.36
N SER A 3 -4.26 27.04 6.76
CA SER A 3 -5.16 25.98 7.21
C SER A 3 -4.75 25.57 8.62
N THR A 4 -5.57 25.88 9.61
CA THR A 4 -5.40 25.40 10.98
C THR A 4 -5.55 23.88 10.96
N PRO A 5 -4.57 23.08 11.43
CA PRO A 5 -4.71 21.64 11.46
C PRO A 5 -5.91 21.27 12.36
N THR A 6 -6.94 20.69 11.77
CA THR A 6 -8.12 20.19 12.46
C THR A 6 -7.68 19.12 13.46
N ARG A 7 -7.69 19.45 14.76
CA ARG A 7 -7.41 18.47 15.81
C ARG A 7 -8.53 17.44 15.83
N LEU A 8 -8.17 16.17 15.69
CA LEU A 8 -9.12 15.07 15.81
C LEU A 8 -9.73 15.05 17.23
N PRO A 9 -11.02 14.74 17.38
CA PRO A 9 -11.63 14.51 18.68
C PRO A 9 -10.83 13.46 19.49
N GLN A 10 -10.65 13.68 20.80
CA GLN A 10 -9.84 12.81 21.67
C GLN A 10 -10.20 11.32 21.54
N LYS A 11 -11.50 11.01 21.44
CA LYS A 11 -11.99 9.63 21.28
C LYS A 11 -11.49 8.98 20.00
N GLU A 12 -11.44 9.73 18.90
CA GLU A 12 -10.96 9.25 17.61
C GLU A 12 -9.45 9.09 17.60
N ALA A 13 -8.71 10.05 18.17
CA ALA A 13 -7.27 9.94 18.37
C ALA A 13 -6.90 8.71 19.21
N SER A 14 -7.59 8.47 20.33
CA SER A 14 -7.36 7.28 21.16
C SER A 14 -7.66 5.98 20.41
N ARG A 15 -8.71 5.95 19.58
CA ARG A 15 -9.03 4.77 18.75
C ARG A 15 -7.95 4.51 17.70
N LEU A 16 -7.47 5.54 17.02
CA LEU A 16 -6.41 5.41 16.02
C LEU A 16 -5.11 4.93 16.67
N LEU A 17 -4.74 5.48 17.83
CA LEU A 17 -3.58 5.03 18.59
C LEU A 17 -3.70 3.55 18.99
N LEU A 18 -4.86 3.15 19.52
CA LEU A 18 -5.13 1.74 19.84
C LEU A 18 -4.97 0.85 18.60
N ARG A 19 -5.57 1.26 17.48
CA ARG A 19 -5.51 0.51 16.23
C ARG A 19 -4.07 0.33 15.75
N THR A 20 -3.28 1.40 15.72
CA THR A 20 -1.87 1.36 15.34
C THR A 20 -1.08 0.45 16.27
N SER A 21 -1.19 0.63 17.59
CA SER A 21 -0.48 -0.19 18.58
C SER A 21 -0.81 -1.68 18.48
N VAL A 22 -2.07 -2.04 18.21
CA VAL A 22 -2.46 -3.44 18.00
C VAL A 22 -1.85 -4.01 16.73
N LEU A 23 -1.85 -3.25 15.64
CA LEU A 23 -1.27 -3.71 14.38
C LEU A 23 0.28 -3.82 14.48
N ASP A 24 0.94 -2.97 15.26
CA ASP A 24 2.37 -3.11 15.58
C ASP A 24 2.63 -4.39 16.38
N SER A 25 1.84 -4.61 17.43
CA SER A 25 1.89 -5.84 18.23
C SER A 25 1.63 -7.09 17.37
N MET A 26 0.76 -6.99 16.36
CA MET A 26 0.54 -8.08 15.41
C MET A 26 1.78 -8.34 14.56
N ARG A 27 2.44 -7.28 14.04
CA ARG A 27 3.69 -7.42 13.28
C ARG A 27 4.76 -8.10 14.12
N GLU A 28 4.98 -7.60 15.34
CA GLU A 28 5.95 -8.15 16.30
C GLU A 28 5.67 -9.63 16.56
N LEU A 29 4.45 -9.98 16.94
CA LEU A 29 4.07 -11.37 17.21
C LEU A 29 4.24 -12.28 15.98
N SER A 30 3.97 -11.77 14.78
CA SER A 30 4.15 -12.52 13.52
C SER A 30 5.62 -12.69 13.12
N THR A 31 6.57 -11.94 13.70
CA THR A 31 8.00 -12.25 13.53
C THR A 31 8.43 -13.49 14.30
N GLU A 32 7.70 -13.83 15.37
CA GLU A 32 8.01 -14.97 16.24
C GLU A 32 7.20 -16.23 15.92
N ARG A 33 6.05 -16.07 15.26
CA ARG A 33 5.04 -17.12 15.07
C ARG A 33 4.39 -17.04 13.70
N ASP A 34 4.06 -18.20 13.14
CA ASP A 34 3.27 -18.25 11.91
C ASP A 34 1.85 -17.70 12.17
N TRP A 35 1.23 -17.07 11.16
CA TRP A 35 -0.10 -16.51 11.28
C TRP A 35 -1.13 -17.53 11.79
N SER A 36 -1.01 -18.82 11.46
CA SER A 36 -1.90 -19.87 11.96
C SER A 36 -2.00 -19.89 13.51
N GLU A 37 -0.91 -19.57 14.20
CA GLU A 37 -0.80 -19.55 15.66
C GLU A 37 -1.27 -18.21 16.29
N VAL A 38 -1.42 -17.16 15.48
CA VAL A 38 -1.83 -15.84 15.93
C VAL A 38 -3.35 -15.77 16.09
N THR A 39 -3.82 -16.01 17.31
CA THR A 39 -5.24 -15.84 17.68
C THR A 39 -5.49 -14.47 18.31
N LEU A 40 -6.74 -13.97 18.25
CA LEU A 40 -7.12 -12.73 18.94
C LEU A 40 -6.83 -12.78 20.44
N THR A 41 -6.88 -13.95 21.07
CA THR A 41 -6.54 -14.10 22.50
C THR A 41 -5.04 -13.91 22.74
N VAL A 42 -4.19 -14.52 21.91
CA VAL A 42 -2.74 -14.38 22.01
C VAL A 42 -2.32 -12.94 21.73
N LEU A 43 -2.88 -12.34 20.68
CA LEU A 43 -2.62 -10.94 20.33
C LEU A 43 -3.10 -9.98 21.42
N ALA A 44 -4.29 -10.18 21.99
CA ALA A 44 -4.79 -9.33 23.07
C ALA A 44 -3.83 -9.31 24.27
N LYS A 45 -3.33 -10.50 24.64
CA LYS A 45 -2.34 -10.65 25.72
C LYS A 45 -1.03 -9.94 25.37
N HIS A 46 -0.55 -10.09 24.13
CA HIS A 46 0.70 -9.48 23.68
C HIS A 46 0.60 -7.94 23.61
N ALA A 47 -0.50 -7.41 23.05
CA ALA A 47 -0.77 -5.98 22.91
C ALA A 47 -1.21 -5.29 24.21
N GLY A 48 -1.39 -6.02 25.32
CA GLY A 48 -1.82 -5.45 26.60
C GLY A 48 -3.26 -4.93 26.61
N VAL A 49 -4.15 -5.48 25.76
CA VAL A 49 -5.55 -5.06 25.65
C VAL A 49 -6.51 -6.23 25.92
N SER A 50 -7.78 -5.93 26.16
CA SER A 50 -8.79 -6.98 26.33
C SER A 50 -9.15 -7.62 24.98
N ARG A 51 -9.53 -8.91 24.98
CA ARG A 51 -10.08 -9.58 23.79
C ARG A 51 -11.33 -8.87 23.26
N GLN A 52 -12.18 -8.35 24.15
CA GLN A 52 -13.36 -7.58 23.76
C GLN A 52 -12.98 -6.29 23.03
N THR A 53 -11.89 -5.63 23.44
CA THR A 53 -11.37 -4.43 22.76
C THR A 53 -10.96 -4.75 21.32
N LEU A 54 -10.23 -5.84 21.10
CA LEU A 54 -9.89 -6.28 19.74
C LEU A 54 -11.13 -6.61 18.91
N TYR A 55 -12.09 -7.32 19.50
CA TYR A 55 -13.33 -7.66 18.82
C TYR A 55 -14.13 -6.41 18.43
N ASN A 56 -14.21 -5.42 19.31
CA ASN A 56 -14.91 -4.16 19.03
C ASN A 56 -14.23 -3.33 17.92
N GLU A 57 -12.90 -3.39 17.83
CA GLU A 57 -12.14 -2.60 16.85
C GLU A 57 -12.02 -3.30 15.48
N PHE A 58 -11.83 -4.62 15.45
CA PHE A 58 -11.53 -5.37 14.22
C PHE A 58 -12.61 -6.38 13.82
N GLY A 59 -13.58 -6.65 14.71
CA GLY A 59 -14.68 -7.61 14.49
C GLY A 59 -14.26 -9.07 14.52
N SER A 60 -13.20 -9.44 13.80
CA SER A 60 -12.74 -10.83 13.68
C SER A 60 -11.24 -10.91 13.41
N ARG A 61 -10.69 -12.13 13.44
CA ARG A 61 -9.31 -12.38 12.97
C ARG A 61 -9.15 -12.01 11.49
N GLN A 62 -10.18 -12.24 10.66
CA GLN A 62 -10.18 -11.82 9.26
C GLN A 62 -10.14 -10.29 9.14
N GLY A 63 -10.96 -9.58 9.91
CA GLY A 63 -10.97 -8.10 9.90
C GLY A 63 -9.67 -7.50 10.45
N LEU A 64 -8.98 -8.20 11.35
CA LEU A 64 -7.63 -7.83 11.77
C LEU A 64 -6.61 -8.01 10.65
N ALA A 65 -6.64 -9.12 9.91
CA ALA A 65 -5.76 -9.34 8.77
C ALA A 65 -6.01 -8.33 7.65
N GLU A 66 -7.26 -8.01 7.36
CA GLU A 66 -7.64 -6.96 6.41
C GLU A 66 -7.11 -5.59 6.84
N ALA A 67 -7.29 -5.24 8.12
CA ALA A 67 -6.75 -4.00 8.69
C ALA A 67 -5.23 -3.90 8.55
N TYR A 68 -4.52 -5.00 8.79
CA TYR A 68 -3.08 -5.07 8.61
C TYR A 68 -2.69 -4.93 7.13
N ALA A 69 -3.37 -5.64 6.23
CA ALA A 69 -3.12 -5.57 4.79
C ALA A 69 -3.34 -4.17 4.23
N LEU A 70 -4.37 -3.45 4.70
CA LEU A 70 -4.60 -2.05 4.34
C LEU A 70 -3.46 -1.14 4.83
N ARG A 71 -2.91 -1.40 6.03
CA ARG A 71 -1.74 -0.67 6.54
C ARG A 71 -0.48 -0.96 5.72
N LEU A 72 -0.28 -2.22 5.30
CA LEU A 72 0.82 -2.56 4.40
C LEU A 72 0.70 -1.87 3.04
N ALA A 73 -0.50 -1.90 2.46
CA ALA A 73 -0.77 -1.21 1.20
C ALA A 73 -0.47 0.28 1.33
N ASP A 74 -0.85 0.90 2.46
CA ASP A 74 -0.51 2.29 2.73
C ASP A 74 1.01 2.54 2.79
N GLY A 75 1.76 1.70 3.52
CA GLY A 75 3.22 1.83 3.61
C GLY A 75 3.96 1.55 2.30
N PHE A 76 3.45 0.63 1.46
CA PHE A 76 4.01 0.39 0.13
C PHE A 76 3.77 1.57 -0.82
N VAL A 77 2.59 2.19 -0.75
CA VAL A 77 2.33 3.42 -1.51
C VAL A 77 3.23 4.55 -1.03
N ASP A 78 3.45 4.70 0.29
CA ASP A 78 4.39 5.70 0.82
C ASP A 78 5.79 5.52 0.26
N ALA A 79 6.30 4.28 0.20
CA ALA A 79 7.61 3.98 -0.38
C ALA A 79 7.69 4.31 -1.88
N VAL A 80 6.62 4.08 -2.64
CA VAL A 80 6.54 4.50 -4.04
C VAL A 80 6.55 6.03 -4.15
N ASP A 81 5.79 6.73 -3.30
CA ASP A 81 5.75 8.20 -3.29
C ASP A 81 7.13 8.80 -3.00
N GLU A 82 7.87 8.23 -2.04
CA GLU A 82 9.24 8.63 -1.75
C GLU A 82 10.17 8.42 -2.95
N ALA A 83 10.07 7.27 -3.63
CA ALA A 83 10.85 6.98 -4.83
C ALA A 83 10.50 7.94 -5.99
N MET A 84 9.23 8.29 -6.14
CA MET A 84 8.77 9.28 -7.12
C MET A 84 9.37 10.65 -6.86
N VAL A 85 9.37 11.11 -5.60
CA VAL A 85 9.95 12.41 -5.21
C VAL A 85 11.47 12.42 -5.41
N ALA A 86 12.17 11.35 -5.05
CA ALA A 86 13.62 11.26 -5.19
C ALA A 86 14.10 11.24 -6.65
N ASN A 87 13.23 10.88 -7.59
CA ASN A 87 13.53 10.75 -9.01
C ASN A 87 12.69 11.71 -9.87
N ASP A 88 12.56 12.96 -9.42
CA ASP A 88 11.81 14.00 -10.13
C ASP A 88 12.19 14.10 -11.62
N GLY A 89 11.17 14.09 -12.48
CA GLY A 89 11.30 14.19 -13.92
C GLY A 89 11.82 12.91 -14.63
N ARG A 90 12.21 11.88 -13.87
CA ARG A 90 12.86 10.65 -14.34
C ARG A 90 11.95 9.44 -14.11
N ALA A 91 10.97 9.27 -15.00
CA ALA A 91 9.85 8.34 -14.82
C ALA A 91 10.27 6.87 -14.67
N VAL A 92 11.19 6.40 -15.52
CA VAL A 92 11.69 5.02 -15.49
C VAL A 92 12.39 4.75 -14.16
N GLU A 93 13.33 5.62 -13.77
CA GLU A 93 14.09 5.46 -12.53
C GLU A 93 13.21 5.57 -11.29
N ALA A 94 12.20 6.44 -11.31
CA ALA A 94 11.22 6.58 -10.25
C ALA A 94 10.42 5.30 -10.03
N LEU A 95 9.90 4.70 -11.10
CA LEU A 95 9.17 3.44 -11.05
C LEU A 95 10.06 2.27 -10.65
N THR A 96 11.27 2.17 -11.19
CA THR A 96 12.22 1.12 -10.82
C THR A 96 12.58 1.21 -9.34
N ALA A 97 12.87 2.39 -8.81
CA ALA A 97 13.12 2.58 -7.38
C ALA A 97 11.89 2.27 -6.51
N GLY A 98 10.69 2.64 -6.97
CA GLY A 98 9.43 2.37 -6.28
C GLY A 98 9.12 0.88 -6.19
N PHE A 99 9.20 0.15 -7.32
CA PHE A 99 9.03 -1.30 -7.34
C PHE A 99 10.12 -2.02 -6.55
N GLY A 100 11.38 -1.59 -6.63
CA GLY A 100 12.46 -2.15 -5.83
C GLY A 100 12.21 -2.02 -4.32
N SER A 101 11.75 -0.84 -3.88
CA SER A 101 11.41 -0.59 -2.47
C SER A 101 10.21 -1.41 -2.02
N PHE A 102 9.20 -1.55 -2.89
CA PHE A 102 8.05 -2.42 -2.67
C PHE A 102 8.46 -3.89 -2.50
N PHE A 103 9.29 -4.43 -3.40
CA PHE A 103 9.75 -5.81 -3.32
C PHE A 103 10.52 -6.06 -2.02
N ALA A 104 11.52 -5.22 -1.72
CA ALA A 104 12.31 -5.34 -0.48
C ALA A 104 11.44 -5.28 0.79
N SER A 105 10.43 -4.41 0.80
CA SER A 105 9.51 -4.27 1.94
C SER A 105 8.56 -5.48 2.07
N SER A 106 8.04 -5.96 0.94
CA SER A 106 7.15 -7.14 0.92
C SER A 106 7.87 -8.43 1.31
N ALA A 107 9.11 -8.62 0.85
CA ALA A 107 9.92 -9.81 1.12
C ALA A 107 10.28 -9.98 2.60
N THR A 108 10.24 -8.89 3.38
CA THR A 108 10.56 -8.87 4.81
C THR A 108 9.34 -8.73 5.71
N ASP A 109 8.13 -8.60 5.15
CA ASP A 109 6.92 -8.51 5.96
C ASP A 109 6.50 -9.89 6.51
N PRO A 110 6.30 -10.05 7.83
CA PRO A 110 5.97 -11.34 8.42
C PRO A 110 4.66 -11.95 7.93
N LEU A 111 3.65 -11.13 7.60
CA LEU A 111 2.37 -11.64 7.12
C LEU A 111 2.48 -12.11 5.66
N VAL A 112 3.26 -11.39 4.84
CA VAL A 112 3.59 -11.82 3.47
C VAL A 112 4.40 -13.12 3.49
N ILE A 113 5.42 -13.22 4.36
CA ILE A 113 6.19 -14.45 4.54
C ILE A 113 5.26 -15.61 4.95
N SER A 114 4.38 -15.37 5.92
CA SER A 114 3.43 -16.38 6.39
C SER A 114 2.39 -16.77 5.33
N LEU A 115 2.00 -15.85 4.44
CA LEU A 115 1.15 -16.17 3.28
C LEU A 115 1.86 -17.11 2.30
N LEU A 116 3.15 -16.87 2.04
CA LEU A 116 3.94 -17.59 1.05
C LEU A 116 4.52 -18.91 1.56
N THR A 117 4.54 -19.12 2.87
CA THR A 117 5.21 -20.27 3.50
C THR A 117 4.26 -21.07 4.40
N GLY A 118 4.60 -22.35 4.58
CA GLY A 118 3.86 -23.25 5.47
C GLY A 118 2.49 -23.65 4.91
N GLU A 119 1.55 -23.93 5.81
CA GLU A 119 0.20 -24.34 5.43
C GLU A 119 -0.62 -23.17 4.90
N ALA A 120 -1.52 -23.48 3.96
CA ALA A 120 -2.46 -22.55 3.38
C ALA A 120 -3.37 -21.94 4.45
N LYS A 121 -3.48 -20.61 4.44
CA LYS A 121 -4.29 -19.83 5.40
C LYS A 121 -5.49 -19.25 4.68
N PRO A 122 -6.71 -19.82 4.83
CA PRO A 122 -7.87 -19.41 4.06
C PRO A 122 -8.24 -17.93 4.21
N ASP A 123 -7.99 -17.34 5.38
CA ASP A 123 -8.21 -15.91 5.62
C ASP A 123 -7.25 -15.03 4.82
N LEU A 124 -5.95 -15.37 4.76
CA LEU A 124 -4.98 -14.64 3.95
C LEU A 124 -5.20 -14.86 2.44
N LEU A 125 -5.50 -16.09 2.01
CA LEU A 125 -5.78 -16.40 0.62
C LEU A 125 -7.01 -15.63 0.10
N ARG A 126 -8.05 -15.47 0.92
CA ARG A 126 -9.21 -14.64 0.56
C ARG A 126 -8.84 -13.17 0.36
N LEU A 127 -7.96 -12.62 1.20
CA LEU A 127 -7.52 -11.22 1.09
C LEU A 127 -6.77 -10.92 -0.21
N ILE A 128 -6.01 -11.86 -0.74
CA ILE A 128 -5.29 -11.69 -2.01
C ILE A 128 -6.11 -12.14 -3.23
N THR A 129 -7.30 -12.71 -3.03
CA THR A 129 -8.18 -13.19 -4.10
C THR A 129 -9.56 -12.52 -4.05
N THR A 130 -10.55 -13.17 -3.43
CA THR A 130 -11.97 -12.77 -3.47
C THR A 130 -12.25 -11.44 -2.78
N ASP A 131 -11.50 -11.12 -1.73
CA ASP A 131 -11.75 -9.96 -0.86
C ASP A 131 -10.69 -8.86 -1.10
N SER A 132 -9.90 -8.97 -2.18
CA SER A 132 -8.79 -8.05 -2.51
C SER A 132 -9.22 -6.66 -2.98
N ALA A 133 -10.51 -6.48 -3.30
CA ALA A 133 -11.03 -5.24 -3.87
C ALA A 133 -10.72 -4.01 -3.00
N VAL A 134 -10.87 -4.13 -1.67
CA VAL A 134 -10.62 -3.03 -0.73
C VAL A 134 -9.15 -2.60 -0.71
N ILE A 135 -8.23 -3.56 -0.86
CA ILE A 135 -6.78 -3.30 -0.87
C ILE A 135 -6.40 -2.60 -2.18
N ILE A 136 -6.89 -3.12 -3.31
CA ILE A 136 -6.63 -2.54 -4.63
C ILE A 136 -7.21 -1.12 -4.71
N GLU A 137 -8.44 -0.91 -4.24
CA GLU A 137 -9.10 0.39 -4.22
C GLU A 137 -8.32 1.38 -3.35
N ARG A 138 -7.93 0.99 -2.13
CA ARG A 138 -7.13 1.83 -1.24
C ARG A 138 -5.80 2.23 -1.87
N ALA A 139 -5.02 1.27 -2.36
CA ALA A 139 -3.71 1.53 -2.96
C ALA A 139 -3.83 2.39 -4.23
N SER A 140 -4.76 2.04 -5.13
CA SER A 140 -4.94 2.78 -6.38
C SER A 140 -5.48 4.20 -6.17
N SER A 141 -6.35 4.43 -5.19
CA SER A 141 -6.82 5.78 -4.85
C SER A 141 -5.65 6.67 -4.39
N ARG A 142 -4.81 6.15 -3.50
CA ARG A 142 -3.65 6.90 -2.98
C ARG A 142 -2.58 7.15 -4.04
N LEU A 143 -2.22 6.13 -4.83
CA LEU A 143 -1.29 6.30 -5.95
C LEU A 143 -1.80 7.33 -6.95
N ALA A 144 -3.10 7.29 -7.29
CA ALA A 144 -3.68 8.27 -8.21
C ALA A 144 -3.63 9.70 -7.64
N GLU A 145 -3.83 9.88 -6.34
CA GLU A 145 -3.68 11.17 -5.66
C GLU A 145 -2.23 11.68 -5.74
N SER A 146 -1.25 10.79 -5.52
CA SER A 146 0.17 11.10 -5.67
C SER A 146 0.55 11.50 -7.09
N PHE A 147 0.12 10.73 -8.10
CA PHE A 147 0.40 11.04 -9.51
C PHE A 147 -0.23 12.37 -9.98
N GLN A 148 -1.33 12.79 -9.37
CA GLN A 148 -1.97 14.09 -9.65
C GLN A 148 -1.26 15.26 -8.96
N ARG A 149 -0.77 15.06 -7.73
CA ARG A 149 -0.17 16.15 -6.92
C ARG A 149 1.33 16.28 -7.09
N GLY A 150 2.01 15.18 -7.38
CA GLY A 150 3.45 15.14 -7.61
C GLY A 150 3.85 15.76 -8.95
N TRP A 151 5.12 15.63 -9.32
CA TRP A 151 5.68 16.23 -10.53
C TRP A 151 5.09 15.66 -11.85
N ILE A 152 4.46 14.48 -11.80
CA ILE A 152 3.77 13.91 -12.97
C ILE A 152 2.60 14.79 -13.39
N GLN A 153 1.84 15.35 -12.43
CA GLN A 153 0.66 16.18 -12.67
C GLN A 153 -0.35 15.55 -13.64
N ALA A 154 -0.54 14.22 -13.56
CA ALA A 154 -1.40 13.47 -14.48
C ALA A 154 -2.86 13.91 -14.39
N SER A 155 -3.61 13.74 -15.49
CA SER A 155 -5.06 13.89 -15.47
C SER A 155 -5.71 12.86 -14.53
N PRO A 156 -6.91 13.11 -13.98
CA PRO A 156 -7.60 12.12 -13.15
C PRO A 156 -7.82 10.77 -13.88
N ALA A 157 -8.00 10.81 -15.20
CA ALA A 157 -8.17 9.61 -16.02
C ALA A 157 -6.87 8.79 -16.09
N ASP A 158 -5.75 9.43 -16.43
CA ASP A 158 -4.45 8.76 -16.59
C ASP A 158 -3.89 8.28 -15.25
N ALA A 159 -4.00 9.12 -14.21
CA ALA A 159 -3.63 8.73 -12.85
C ALA A 159 -4.40 7.48 -12.39
N GLY A 160 -5.70 7.43 -12.70
CA GLY A 160 -6.53 6.27 -12.40
C GLY A 160 -6.11 5.00 -13.16
N ILE A 161 -5.75 5.13 -14.44
CA ILE A 161 -5.26 3.99 -15.25
C ILE A 161 -3.97 3.44 -14.64
N LEU A 162 -2.97 4.29 -14.44
CA LEU A 162 -1.66 3.90 -13.94
C LEU A 162 -1.76 3.28 -12.54
N ALA A 163 -2.48 3.94 -11.63
CA ALA A 163 -2.61 3.49 -10.25
C ALA A 163 -3.31 2.13 -10.12
N ARG A 164 -4.37 1.89 -10.92
CA ARG A 164 -5.07 0.59 -10.92
C ARG A 164 -4.22 -0.54 -11.48
N ALA A 165 -3.36 -0.25 -12.45
CA ALA A 165 -2.42 -1.22 -13.01
C ALA A 165 -1.32 -1.56 -11.98
N ILE A 166 -0.68 -0.54 -11.41
CA ILE A 166 0.38 -0.71 -10.39
C ILE A 166 -0.15 -1.49 -9.17
N ALA A 167 -1.32 -1.14 -8.64
CA ALA A 167 -1.90 -1.83 -7.49
C ALA A 167 -2.16 -3.33 -7.76
N ARG A 168 -2.61 -3.68 -8.96
CA ARG A 168 -2.84 -5.09 -9.37
C ARG A 168 -1.54 -5.85 -9.58
N LEU A 169 -0.54 -5.21 -10.19
CA LEU A 169 0.80 -5.79 -10.34
C LEU A 169 1.43 -6.05 -8.98
N GLY A 170 1.40 -5.07 -8.07
CA GLY A 170 1.89 -5.23 -6.71
C GLY A 170 1.21 -6.41 -5.99
N LEU A 171 -0.12 -6.47 -6.02
CA LEU A 171 -0.85 -7.60 -5.41
C LEU A 171 -0.47 -8.95 -6.04
N SER A 172 -0.26 -9.00 -7.36
CA SER A 172 0.18 -10.20 -8.06
C SER A 172 1.56 -10.66 -7.56
N TYR A 173 2.51 -9.74 -7.42
CA TYR A 173 3.86 -10.06 -6.95
C TYR A 173 3.93 -10.42 -5.46
N ILE A 174 2.97 -10.00 -4.64
CA ILE A 174 2.84 -10.52 -3.26
C ILE A 174 2.57 -12.03 -3.28
N SER A 175 1.70 -12.48 -4.20
CA SER A 175 1.28 -13.88 -4.27
C SER A 175 2.28 -14.75 -5.04
N MET A 176 2.97 -14.15 -5.99
CA MET A 176 3.97 -14.79 -6.84
C MET A 176 5.19 -13.86 -6.95
N PRO A 177 6.10 -13.89 -5.96
CA PRO A 177 7.30 -13.04 -5.97
C PRO A 177 8.13 -13.24 -7.23
N PRO A 178 8.81 -12.18 -7.71
CA PRO A 178 9.65 -12.29 -8.90
C PRO A 178 10.89 -13.16 -8.63
N GLU A 179 11.39 -13.86 -9.64
CA GLU A 179 12.66 -14.61 -9.55
C GLU A 179 13.86 -13.67 -9.34
N SER A 180 13.79 -12.46 -9.89
CA SER A 180 14.77 -11.38 -9.72
C SER A 180 14.05 -10.06 -9.50
N GLU A 181 14.06 -9.56 -8.25
CA GLU A 181 13.41 -8.29 -7.89
C GLU A 181 13.97 -7.10 -8.68
N ALA A 182 15.30 -7.04 -8.85
CA ALA A 182 15.96 -5.94 -9.57
C ALA A 182 15.60 -5.94 -11.05
N SER A 183 15.70 -7.09 -11.73
CA SER A 183 15.35 -7.20 -13.15
C SER A 183 13.89 -6.83 -13.39
N VAL A 184 12.98 -7.34 -12.55
CA VAL A 184 11.55 -7.06 -12.72
C VAL A 184 11.23 -5.59 -12.42
N ALA A 185 11.89 -4.95 -11.45
CA ALA A 185 11.72 -3.53 -11.20
C ALA A 185 12.19 -2.66 -12.38
N GLU A 186 13.29 -3.04 -13.03
CA GLU A 186 13.80 -2.40 -14.26
C GLU A 186 12.82 -2.60 -15.43
N ASP A 187 12.33 -3.83 -15.63
CA ASP A 187 11.37 -4.17 -16.69
C ASP A 187 10.06 -3.39 -16.54
N LEU A 188 9.51 -3.33 -15.31
CA LEU A 188 8.29 -2.58 -15.02
C LEU A 188 8.48 -1.08 -15.16
N GLY A 189 9.64 -0.54 -14.75
CA GLY A 189 9.99 0.86 -14.99
C GLY A 189 10.05 1.19 -16.48
N THR A 190 10.69 0.32 -17.28
CA THR A 190 10.77 0.45 -18.74
C THR A 190 9.40 0.35 -19.41
N LEU A 191 8.54 -0.54 -18.92
CA LEU A 191 7.19 -0.76 -19.46
C LEU A 191 6.25 0.41 -19.18
N LEU A 192 6.24 0.91 -17.94
CA LEU A 192 5.25 1.90 -17.47
C LEU A 192 5.75 3.35 -17.58
N GLY A 193 7.07 3.58 -17.64
CA GLY A 193 7.68 4.90 -17.76
C GLY A 193 7.16 5.74 -18.94
N PRO A 194 7.07 5.20 -20.16
CA PRO A 194 6.54 5.95 -21.31
C PRO A 194 5.11 6.46 -21.11
N PHE A 195 4.28 5.75 -20.34
CA PHE A 195 2.92 6.23 -20.03
C PHE A 195 2.93 7.46 -19.11
N ILE A 196 3.86 7.50 -18.14
CA ILE A 196 4.05 8.67 -17.26
C ILE A 196 4.48 9.89 -18.09
N ASP A 197 5.40 9.72 -19.05
CA ASP A 197 5.84 10.82 -19.91
C ASP A 197 4.69 11.37 -20.76
N VAL A 198 3.88 10.50 -21.37
CA VAL A 198 2.68 10.90 -22.12
C VAL A 198 1.66 11.61 -21.22
N ALA A 199 1.40 11.08 -20.02
CA ALA A 199 0.46 11.68 -19.08
C ALA A 199 0.89 13.08 -18.62
N ARG A 200 2.21 13.33 -18.55
CA ARG A 200 2.78 14.65 -18.25
C ARG A 200 2.67 15.60 -19.45
N GLU A 201 2.96 15.11 -20.66
CA GLU A 201 2.95 15.92 -21.89
C GLU A 201 1.54 16.34 -22.35
N GLY A 202 0.53 15.48 -22.15
CA GLY A 202 -0.87 15.80 -22.49
C GLY A 202 -1.36 17.11 -21.86
N ARG A 203 -0.87 17.43 -20.65
CA ARG A 203 -1.14 18.69 -19.95
C ARG A 203 -0.38 19.90 -20.53
N ALA A 204 0.84 19.72 -21.03
CA ALA A 204 1.61 20.82 -21.62
C ALA A 204 0.94 21.37 -22.89
N VAL A 205 0.18 20.52 -23.59
CA VAL A 205 -0.62 20.90 -24.76
C VAL A 205 -1.92 21.61 -24.35
N GLU A 206 -2.63 21.12 -23.33
CA GLU A 206 -3.85 21.77 -22.82
C GLU A 206 -3.58 23.12 -22.15
N GLY A 207 -2.48 23.28 -21.41
CA GLY A 207 -2.10 24.54 -20.76
C GLY A 207 -1.77 25.66 -21.75
N ARG A 208 -1.15 25.33 -22.89
CA ARG A 208 -0.86 26.31 -23.97
C ARG A 208 -2.10 26.74 -24.75
N ALA A 209 -3.15 25.93 -24.78
CA ALA A 209 -4.42 26.29 -25.42
C ALA A 209 -5.26 27.26 -24.57
N GLY A 210 -5.00 27.34 -23.26
CA GLY A 210 -5.74 28.19 -22.31
C GLY A 210 -5.20 29.62 -22.13
N GLU A 211 -3.96 29.91 -22.55
CA GLU A 211 -3.35 31.24 -22.42
C GLU A 211 -3.55 32.16 -23.65
N GLY A 212 -4.40 31.73 -24.60
CA GLY A 212 -4.65 32.41 -25.88
C GLY A 212 -6.00 33.11 -26.02
N VAL A 213 -6.60 33.63 -24.94
CA VAL A 213 -7.83 34.45 -24.96
C VAL A 213 -7.66 35.71 -24.14
#